data_AF-A0A8T3Q2K4-F1
#
_entry.id   AF-A0A8T3Q2K4-F1
#
_cell.length_a   1.000
_cell.length_b   1.000
_cell.length_c   1.000
_cell.angle_alpha   90.00
_cell.angle_beta   90.00
_cell.angle_gamma   90.00
#
_symmetry.space_group_name_H-M   'P 1'
#
loop_
_entity.id
_entity.type
_entity.pdbx_description
1 polymer ?
#
loop_
_entity_poly.entity_id
_entity_poly.type
_entity_poly.pdbx_seq_one_letter_code
_entity_poly.pdbx_strand_id
1 'polypeptide(L)'
;MQARLPSPFAILAITVAGLFGILTAARGLVDSDYYWHVTAGRVVADRGVLSTDPFSYTWGGQPWVMHEWLGEVLIHWLVGVAGVGVATFIFGVVSVSGPLVLAWTLRRTGVAMLPLAVTTGLVVYLYASYATIRPQAFSWLFLGILLSGMLTTRPEHRWRPWLAIPLFIVWANVHGLYVIGLGVLGVYVLFTLLGRTPMAPRRWEIAGVLVAAFAASSLTPAGPAGLLYPLRYVDSGDWGLRHISEWQSPDFHDPVQLGLLALIIALLANGMRATPGWLAFMAICGVVGALLATRNAPVAALLALPTLALGLADRLPARSAPRAPRVQRARRLMEMGMAAAVLVAAVVIVPRLSAVAGDRVIPRAFPVAAVDRLADLDPDARVLAEY
;
A
#
# COMPACT_ATOMS: atom_id res chain seq x y z
N MET A 1 31.27 -1.87 27.16
CA MET A 1 30.20 -1.29 26.30
C MET A 1 28.90 -2.04 26.58
N GLN A 2 27.88 -1.40 27.17
CA GLN A 2 26.55 -2.02 27.26
C GLN A 2 25.93 -2.00 25.86
N ALA A 3 25.72 -3.16 25.25
CA ALA A 3 25.02 -3.28 23.97
C ALA A 3 23.63 -2.64 24.11
N ARG A 4 23.39 -1.53 23.39
CA ARG A 4 22.09 -0.86 23.37
C ARG A 4 21.12 -1.77 22.64
N LEU A 5 20.19 -2.37 23.37
CA LEU A 5 19.14 -3.20 22.77
C LEU A 5 18.31 -2.35 21.78
N PRO A 6 17.78 -2.96 20.70
CA PRO A 6 16.89 -2.29 19.76
C PRO A 6 15.72 -1.60 20.46
N SER A 7 15.19 -0.54 19.86
CA SER A 7 14.00 0.13 20.40
C SER A 7 12.78 -0.82 20.34
N PRO A 8 11.84 -0.77 21.30
CA PRO A 8 10.63 -1.59 21.27
C PRO A 8 9.82 -1.44 19.97
N PHE A 9 9.86 -0.24 19.38
CA PHE A 9 9.23 0.01 18.10
C PHE A 9 9.92 -0.77 16.96
N ALA A 10 11.25 -0.77 16.91
CA ALA A 10 12.00 -1.52 15.90
C ALA A 10 11.67 -3.02 15.97
N ILE A 11 11.55 -3.56 17.19
CA ILE A 11 11.19 -4.96 17.40
C ILE A 11 9.76 -5.25 16.93
N LEU A 12 8.80 -4.37 17.25
CA LEU A 12 7.42 -4.48 16.73
C LEU A 12 7.42 -4.44 15.19
N ALA A 13 8.09 -3.45 14.60
CA ALA A 13 8.09 -3.26 13.15
C ALA A 13 8.68 -4.46 12.40
N ILE A 14 9.81 -5.00 12.87
CA ILE A 14 10.42 -6.20 12.29
C ILE A 14 9.49 -7.41 12.43
N THR A 15 8.90 -7.61 13.61
CA THR A 15 7.97 -8.72 13.87
C THR A 15 6.74 -8.63 12.96
N VAL A 16 6.10 -7.46 12.89
CA VAL A 16 4.90 -7.22 12.07
C VAL A 16 5.21 -7.40 10.60
N ALA A 17 6.30 -6.80 10.10
CA ALA A 17 6.70 -6.93 8.71
C ALA A 17 7.01 -8.38 8.33
N GLY A 18 7.82 -9.07 9.14
CA GLY A 18 8.19 -10.46 8.88
C GLY A 18 7.00 -11.41 8.94
N LEU A 19 6.14 -11.28 9.96
CA LEU A 19 4.95 -12.11 10.09
C LEU A 19 3.96 -11.86 8.94
N PHE A 20 3.72 -10.60 8.59
CA PHE A 20 2.82 -10.26 7.49
C PHE A 20 3.37 -10.77 6.14
N GLY A 21 4.67 -10.64 5.90
CA GLY A 21 5.32 -11.22 4.73
C GLY A 21 5.17 -12.74 4.66
N ILE A 22 5.39 -13.45 5.78
CA ILE A 22 5.21 -14.92 5.85
C ILE A 22 3.77 -15.30 5.55
N LEU A 23 2.80 -14.62 6.17
CA LEU A 23 1.37 -14.89 5.96
C LEU A 23 0.95 -14.61 4.52
N THR A 24 1.47 -13.54 3.91
CA THR A 24 1.22 -13.22 2.50
C THR A 24 1.76 -14.33 1.59
N ALA A 25 3.00 -14.77 1.82
CA ALA A 25 3.58 -15.88 1.07
C ALA A 25 2.85 -17.22 1.29
N ALA A 26 2.37 -17.47 2.51
CA ALA A 26 1.65 -18.70 2.88
C ALA A 26 0.27 -18.79 2.22
N ARG A 27 -0.37 -17.67 1.90
CA ARG A 27 -1.61 -17.63 1.11
C ARG A 27 -1.38 -18.10 -0.34
N GLY A 28 -0.15 -18.06 -0.84
CA GLY A 28 0.19 -18.40 -2.22
C GLY A 28 -0.26 -17.35 -3.23
N LEU A 29 -0.17 -17.70 -4.52
CA LEU A 29 -0.66 -16.87 -5.61
C LEU A 29 -2.19 -16.99 -5.71
N VAL A 30 -2.89 -16.03 -5.12
CA VAL A 30 -4.36 -15.95 -5.13
C VAL A 30 -4.90 -14.96 -6.17
N ASP A 31 -4.01 -14.30 -6.90
CA ASP A 31 -4.28 -13.14 -7.73
C ASP A 31 -3.88 -13.43 -9.18
N SER A 32 -4.86 -13.39 -10.09
CA SER A 32 -4.64 -13.65 -11.51
C SER A 32 -3.76 -12.59 -12.19
N ASP A 33 -3.76 -11.36 -11.68
CA ASP A 33 -3.04 -10.23 -12.29
C ASP A 33 -1.52 -10.41 -12.19
N TYR A 34 -1.05 -11.35 -11.35
CA TYR A 34 0.35 -11.75 -11.28
C TYR A 34 0.95 -12.06 -12.66
N TYR A 35 0.25 -12.83 -13.50
CA TYR A 35 0.76 -13.22 -14.82
C TYR A 35 0.89 -12.03 -15.75
N TRP A 36 -0.05 -11.10 -15.67
CA TRP A 36 0.01 -9.84 -16.38
C TRP A 36 1.26 -9.07 -15.98
N HIS A 37 1.46 -8.84 -14.68
CA HIS A 37 2.61 -8.06 -14.20
C HIS A 37 3.98 -8.67 -14.56
N VAL A 38 4.14 -9.98 -14.40
CA VAL A 38 5.40 -10.66 -14.76
C VAL A 38 5.65 -10.62 -16.27
N THR A 39 4.60 -10.82 -17.08
CA THR A 39 4.72 -10.84 -18.55
C THR A 39 4.96 -9.44 -19.10
N ALA A 40 4.21 -8.44 -18.65
CA ALA A 40 4.41 -7.05 -19.01
C ALA A 40 5.81 -6.57 -18.61
N GLY A 41 6.27 -6.91 -17.40
CA GLY A 41 7.63 -6.59 -16.94
C GLY A 41 8.73 -7.20 -17.82
N ARG A 42 8.57 -8.45 -18.25
CA ARG A 42 9.48 -9.09 -19.22
C ARG A 42 9.50 -8.34 -20.54
N VAL A 43 8.31 -8.04 -21.08
CA VAL A 43 8.18 -7.34 -22.37
C VAL A 43 8.84 -5.95 -22.32
N VAL A 44 8.67 -5.22 -21.21
CA VAL A 44 9.33 -3.91 -21.02
C VAL A 44 10.84 -4.07 -20.92
N ALA A 45 11.33 -5.09 -20.20
CA ALA A 45 12.77 -5.35 -20.10
C ALA A 45 13.40 -5.69 -21.46
N ASP A 46 12.68 -6.41 -22.32
CA ASP A 46 13.17 -6.87 -23.63
C ASP A 46 13.01 -5.83 -24.74
N ARG A 47 11.88 -5.10 -24.77
CA ARG A 47 11.45 -4.27 -25.91
C ARG A 47 11.21 -2.79 -25.55
N GLY A 48 11.30 -2.44 -24.27
CA GLY A 48 10.91 -1.12 -23.77
C GLY A 48 9.39 -0.98 -23.58
N VAL A 49 8.99 0.21 -23.14
CA VAL A 49 7.59 0.50 -22.81
C VAL A 49 6.74 0.53 -24.08
N LEU A 50 5.66 -0.26 -24.08
CA LEU A 50 4.74 -0.35 -25.21
C LEU A 50 3.68 0.75 -25.17
N SER A 51 3.18 1.11 -26.35
CA SER A 51 2.08 2.06 -26.55
C SER A 51 0.79 1.40 -27.02
N THR A 52 0.81 0.09 -27.28
CA THR A 52 -0.34 -0.70 -27.76
C THR A 52 -0.48 -2.00 -26.98
N ASP A 53 -1.71 -2.48 -26.79
CA ASP A 53 -2.03 -3.71 -26.05
C ASP A 53 -1.65 -4.97 -26.85
N PRO A 54 -0.70 -5.80 -26.36
CA PRO A 54 -0.33 -7.05 -27.04
C PRO A 54 -1.05 -8.29 -26.49
N PHE A 55 -1.88 -8.16 -25.45
CA PHE A 55 -2.40 -9.27 -24.65
C PHE A 55 -3.91 -9.51 -24.86
N SER A 56 -4.68 -8.44 -25.06
CA SER A 56 -6.14 -8.56 -25.17
C SER A 56 -6.57 -9.24 -26.47
N TYR A 57 -7.50 -10.19 -26.38
CA TYR A 57 -8.06 -10.89 -27.54
C TYR A 57 -8.93 -9.96 -28.42
N THR A 58 -9.91 -9.26 -27.83
CA THR A 58 -10.82 -8.36 -28.56
C THR A 58 -10.32 -6.91 -28.68
N TRP A 59 -9.23 -6.57 -27.98
CA TRP A 59 -8.69 -5.22 -27.88
C TRP A 59 -7.20 -5.13 -28.26
N GLY A 60 -6.66 -6.19 -28.87
CA GLY A 60 -5.26 -6.25 -29.30
C GLY A 60 -4.91 -5.16 -30.32
N GLY A 61 -3.72 -4.57 -30.17
CA GLY A 61 -3.20 -3.50 -31.03
C GLY A 61 -3.74 -2.10 -30.71
N GLN A 62 -4.72 -1.97 -29.82
CA GLN A 62 -5.27 -0.66 -29.42
C GLN A 62 -4.35 0.09 -28.45
N PRO A 63 -4.48 1.43 -28.31
CA PRO A 63 -3.63 2.21 -27.43
C PRO A 63 -3.69 1.73 -25.98
N TRP A 64 -2.52 1.46 -25.39
CA TRP A 64 -2.37 1.04 -24.00
C TRP A 64 -1.40 1.98 -23.27
N VAL A 65 -1.80 2.38 -22.06
CA VAL A 65 -0.95 3.17 -21.16
C VAL A 65 -0.37 2.24 -20.10
N MET A 66 0.90 1.87 -20.29
CA MET A 66 1.69 1.11 -19.32
C MET A 66 2.10 1.98 -18.11
N HIS A 67 1.10 2.40 -17.33
CA HIS A 67 1.27 3.29 -16.19
C HIS A 67 2.01 2.65 -14.99
N GLU A 68 2.26 1.34 -15.03
CA GLU A 68 2.92 0.58 -13.97
C GLU A 68 4.24 -0.08 -14.41
N TRP A 69 4.79 0.34 -15.56
CA TRP A 69 5.91 -0.33 -16.22
C TRP A 69 7.09 -0.61 -15.30
N LEU A 70 7.47 0.33 -14.41
CA LEU A 70 8.61 0.13 -13.51
C LEU A 70 8.25 -0.87 -12.41
N GLY A 71 7.02 -0.84 -11.91
CA GLY A 71 6.51 -1.84 -10.96
C GLY A 71 6.53 -3.24 -11.55
N GLU A 72 6.10 -3.37 -12.81
CA GLU A 72 6.10 -4.64 -13.55
C GLU A 72 7.52 -5.17 -13.79
N VAL A 73 8.46 -4.30 -14.19
CA VAL A 73 9.89 -4.67 -14.33
C VAL A 73 10.47 -5.15 -13.01
N LEU A 74 10.16 -4.47 -11.89
CA LEU A 74 10.62 -4.88 -10.56
C LEU A 74 10.05 -6.24 -10.15
N ILE A 75 8.77 -6.50 -10.44
CA ILE A 75 8.13 -7.80 -10.20
C ILE A 75 8.80 -8.88 -11.03
N HIS A 76 8.94 -8.67 -12.35
CA HIS A 76 9.58 -9.62 -13.25
C HIS A 76 11.00 -9.98 -12.78
N TRP A 77 11.83 -8.96 -12.49
CA TRP A 77 13.20 -9.17 -12.03
C TRP A 77 13.25 -9.92 -10.69
N LEU A 78 12.44 -9.51 -9.71
CA LEU A 78 12.46 -10.13 -8.38
C LEU A 78 12.02 -11.59 -8.44
N VAL A 79 10.97 -11.88 -9.20
CA VAL A 79 10.50 -13.25 -9.43
C VAL A 79 11.56 -14.07 -10.15
N GLY A 80 12.22 -13.51 -11.16
CA GLY A 80 13.27 -14.20 -11.91
C GLY A 80 14.50 -14.57 -11.07
N VAL A 81 14.90 -13.72 -10.12
CA VAL A 81 16.10 -13.95 -9.29
C VAL A 81 15.79 -14.73 -8.00
N ALA A 82 14.65 -14.46 -7.35
CA ALA A 82 14.35 -14.99 -6.02
C ALA A 82 13.23 -16.04 -6.00
N GLY A 83 12.51 -16.20 -7.11
CA GLY A 83 11.32 -17.04 -7.19
C GLY A 83 10.08 -16.38 -6.58
N VAL A 84 8.92 -16.95 -6.93
CA VAL A 84 7.62 -16.34 -6.60
C VAL A 84 7.36 -16.20 -5.11
N GLY A 85 7.66 -17.21 -4.28
CA GLY A 85 7.30 -17.14 -2.86
C GLY A 85 8.15 -16.14 -2.07
N VAL A 86 9.44 -15.97 -2.43
CA VAL A 86 10.28 -14.90 -1.87
C VAL A 86 9.80 -13.54 -2.35
N ALA A 87 9.44 -13.40 -3.63
CA ALA A 87 8.86 -12.17 -4.15
C ALA A 87 7.55 -11.80 -3.41
N THR A 88 6.63 -12.75 -3.22
CA THR A 88 5.39 -12.55 -2.47
C THR A 88 5.65 -12.16 -1.00
N PHE A 89 6.64 -12.77 -0.35
CA PHE A 89 7.07 -12.36 0.99
C PHE A 89 7.53 -10.89 1.02
N ILE A 90 8.38 -10.50 0.07
CA ILE A 90 8.90 -9.12 -0.03
C ILE A 90 7.76 -8.14 -0.29
N PHE A 91 6.83 -8.44 -1.20
CA PHE A 91 5.66 -7.60 -1.46
C PHE A 91 4.74 -7.48 -0.24
N GLY A 92 4.59 -8.54 0.56
CA GLY A 92 3.93 -8.47 1.86
C GLY A 92 4.63 -7.49 2.81
N VAL A 93 5.96 -7.58 2.94
CA VAL A 93 6.76 -6.65 3.76
C VAL A 93 6.62 -5.21 3.27
N VAL A 94 6.72 -4.97 1.96
CA VAL A 94 6.56 -3.65 1.34
C VAL A 94 5.17 -3.10 1.62
N SER A 95 4.13 -3.93 1.54
CA SER A 95 2.74 -3.52 1.78
C SER A 95 2.56 -2.86 3.14
N VAL A 96 3.13 -3.44 4.21
CA VAL A 96 2.98 -2.90 5.58
C VAL A 96 4.03 -1.85 5.95
N SER A 97 5.06 -1.65 5.11
CA SER A 97 6.15 -0.72 5.41
C SER A 97 5.69 0.74 5.50
N GLY A 98 4.72 1.17 4.69
CA GLY A 98 4.12 2.51 4.76
C GLY A 98 3.46 2.82 6.11
N PRO A 99 2.49 2.00 6.58
CA PRO A 99 1.94 2.10 7.93
C PRO A 99 3.01 2.09 9.03
N LEU A 100 4.05 1.27 8.91
CA LEU A 100 5.15 1.20 9.89
C LEU A 100 6.00 2.48 9.91
N VAL A 101 6.33 3.06 8.75
CA VAL A 101 7.04 4.35 8.67
C VAL A 101 6.22 5.47 9.30
N LEU A 102 4.90 5.47 9.05
CA LEU A 102 3.98 6.44 9.64
C LEU A 102 3.86 6.27 11.16
N ALA A 103 3.72 5.04 11.64
CA ALA A 103 3.69 4.73 13.07
C ALA A 103 5.02 5.10 13.76
N TRP A 104 6.16 4.89 13.10
CA TRP A 104 7.47 5.32 13.59
C TRP A 104 7.53 6.84 13.75
N THR A 105 7.01 7.55 12.76
CA THR A 105 6.96 9.01 12.75
C THR A 105 6.13 9.53 13.92
N LEU A 106 4.92 8.99 14.11
CA LEU A 106 4.05 9.33 15.24
C LEU A 106 4.69 8.97 16.59
N ARG A 107 5.44 7.86 16.66
CA ARG A 107 6.19 7.50 17.87
C ARG A 107 7.25 8.54 18.23
N ARG A 108 7.92 9.10 17.22
CA ARG A 108 8.95 10.14 17.36
C ARG A 108 8.36 11.50 17.74
N THR A 109 7.09 11.76 17.39
CA THR A 109 6.36 12.97 17.79
C THR A 109 5.63 12.84 19.13
N GLY A 110 5.82 11.73 19.86
CA GLY A 110 5.35 11.57 21.24
C GLY A 110 4.17 10.62 21.44
N VAL A 111 3.62 10.01 20.39
CA VAL A 111 2.50 9.07 20.53
C VAL A 111 2.96 7.82 21.28
N ALA A 112 2.18 7.39 22.26
CA ALA A 112 2.48 6.22 23.08
C ALA A 112 2.41 4.91 22.27
N MET A 113 3.15 3.89 22.72
CA MET A 113 3.28 2.62 22.00
C MET A 113 1.95 1.85 21.88
N LEU A 114 1.08 1.91 22.90
CA LEU A 114 -0.19 1.18 22.88
C LEU A 114 -1.16 1.72 21.82
N PRO A 115 -1.47 3.03 21.75
CA PRO A 115 -2.23 3.60 20.65
C PRO A 115 -1.69 3.23 19.27
N LEU A 116 -0.36 3.28 19.09
CA LEU A 116 0.28 2.91 17.83
C LEU A 116 0.11 1.43 17.50
N ALA A 117 0.31 0.54 18.47
CA ALA A 117 0.17 -0.89 18.26
C ALA A 117 -1.27 -1.28 17.87
N VAL A 118 -2.27 -0.71 18.56
CA VAL A 118 -3.70 -0.97 18.28
C VAL A 118 -4.07 -0.46 16.88
N THR A 119 -3.73 0.78 16.58
CA THR A 119 -4.10 1.40 15.29
C THR A 119 -3.34 0.78 14.12
N THR A 120 -2.04 0.55 14.26
CA THR A 120 -1.24 -0.15 13.22
C THR A 120 -1.74 -1.58 13.03
N GLY A 121 -2.14 -2.28 14.10
CA GLY A 121 -2.71 -3.62 14.01
C GLY A 121 -4.00 -3.66 13.17
N LEU A 122 -4.90 -2.70 13.37
CA LEU A 122 -6.12 -2.58 12.56
C LEU A 122 -5.81 -2.29 11.08
N VAL A 123 -4.84 -1.41 10.81
CA VAL A 123 -4.41 -1.12 9.43
C VAL A 123 -3.80 -2.36 8.77
N VAL A 124 -2.90 -3.06 9.45
CA VAL A 124 -2.29 -4.29 8.95
C VAL A 124 -3.34 -5.38 8.70
N TYR A 125 -4.35 -5.50 9.56
CA TYR A 125 -5.48 -6.40 9.33
C TYR A 125 -6.23 -6.08 8.04
N LEU A 126 -6.55 -4.79 7.80
CA LEU A 126 -7.23 -4.35 6.58
C LEU A 126 -6.39 -4.57 5.31
N TYR A 127 -5.06 -4.58 5.42
CA TYR A 127 -4.17 -4.86 4.30
C TYR A 127 -4.14 -6.35 3.95
N ALA A 128 -4.43 -7.23 4.90
CA ALA A 128 -4.24 -8.67 4.74
C ALA A 128 -5.00 -9.22 3.54
N SER A 129 -6.21 -8.74 3.25
CA SER A 129 -7.03 -9.21 2.13
C SER A 129 -6.49 -8.79 0.76
N TYR A 130 -5.81 -7.64 0.70
CA TYR A 130 -5.37 -6.99 -0.55
C TYR A 130 -3.88 -7.15 -0.83
N ALA A 131 -3.09 -7.62 0.14
CA ALA A 131 -1.66 -7.84 -0.05
C ALA A 131 -1.41 -9.03 -0.98
N THR A 132 -0.98 -8.72 -2.20
CA THR A 132 -0.55 -9.67 -3.24
C THR A 132 0.70 -9.11 -3.93
N ILE A 133 1.22 -9.80 -4.93
CA ILE A 133 2.37 -9.36 -5.72
C ILE A 133 1.95 -8.33 -6.80
N ARG A 134 1.44 -7.18 -6.34
CA ARG A 134 1.00 -6.05 -7.17
C ARG A 134 1.87 -4.82 -6.95
N PRO A 135 2.09 -3.97 -7.97
CA PRO A 135 2.80 -2.70 -7.80
C PRO A 135 2.14 -1.77 -6.76
N GLN A 136 0.86 -1.98 -6.45
CA GLN A 136 0.11 -1.27 -5.41
C GLN A 136 0.81 -1.27 -4.04
N ALA A 137 1.53 -2.33 -3.68
CA ALA A 137 2.26 -2.41 -2.41
C ALA A 137 3.21 -1.22 -2.21
N PHE A 138 3.89 -0.78 -3.29
CA PHE A 138 4.77 0.38 -3.26
C PHE A 138 4.01 1.69 -3.04
N SER A 139 2.78 1.80 -3.57
CA SER A 139 1.96 2.98 -3.35
C SER A 139 1.59 3.17 -1.88
N TRP A 140 1.34 2.09 -1.14
CA TRP A 140 1.10 2.18 0.30
C TRP A 140 2.35 2.63 1.06
N LEU A 141 3.53 2.17 0.67
CA LEU A 141 4.80 2.67 1.18
C LEU A 141 4.97 4.17 0.89
N PHE A 142 4.84 4.58 -0.36
CA PHE A 142 5.02 5.97 -0.77
C PHE A 142 4.00 6.91 -0.12
N LEU A 143 2.74 6.48 0.04
CA LEU A 143 1.73 7.25 0.76
C LEU A 143 2.09 7.41 2.26
N GLY A 144 2.61 6.34 2.89
CA GLY A 144 3.11 6.41 4.27
C GLY A 144 4.28 7.38 4.41
N ILE A 145 5.24 7.35 3.48
CA ILE A 145 6.37 8.30 3.43
C ILE A 145 5.88 9.74 3.25
N LEU A 146 4.93 9.96 2.33
CA LEU A 146 4.35 11.27 2.05
C LEU A 146 3.68 11.86 3.31
N LEU A 147 2.83 11.09 3.98
CA LEU A 147 2.17 11.49 5.23
C LEU A 147 3.19 11.77 6.35
N SER A 148 4.22 10.92 6.48
CA SER A 148 5.32 11.13 7.42
C SER A 148 6.07 12.44 7.15
N GLY A 149 6.32 12.75 5.89
CA GLY A 149 6.89 14.02 5.45
C GLY A 149 6.04 15.20 5.90
N MET A 150 4.73 15.15 5.63
CA MET A 150 3.78 16.21 6.03
C MET A 150 3.72 16.43 7.54
N LEU A 151 3.76 15.35 8.33
CA LEU A 151 3.74 15.40 9.81
C LEU A 151 5.02 15.98 10.42
N THR A 152 6.15 15.82 9.75
CA THR A 152 7.48 16.24 10.23
C THR A 152 8.01 17.49 9.57
N THR A 153 7.22 18.05 8.67
CA THR A 153 7.52 19.30 8.00
C THR A 153 7.48 20.45 9.00
N ARG A 154 8.47 21.34 8.90
CA ARG A 154 8.65 22.48 9.80
C ARG A 154 9.22 23.69 9.05
N PRO A 155 8.94 24.94 9.48
CA PRO A 155 9.45 26.15 8.82
C PRO A 155 10.99 26.23 8.74
N GLU A 156 11.69 25.68 9.74
CA GLU A 156 13.15 25.65 9.81
C GLU A 156 13.81 24.68 8.81
N HIS A 157 13.04 23.76 8.23
CA HIS A 157 13.55 22.71 7.34
C HIS A 157 12.94 22.80 5.94
N ARG A 158 13.22 23.92 5.28
CA ARG A 158 12.63 24.32 3.99
C ARG A 158 12.81 23.30 2.86
N TRP A 159 13.91 22.53 2.86
CA TRP A 159 14.18 21.54 1.82
C TRP A 159 13.34 20.26 1.93
N ARG A 160 12.80 19.92 3.12
CA ARG A 160 12.14 18.62 3.34
C ARG A 160 10.86 18.43 2.51
N PRO A 161 9.95 19.40 2.38
CA PRO A 161 8.78 19.29 1.51
C PRO A 161 9.13 18.95 0.05
N TRP A 162 10.27 19.44 -0.44
CA TRP A 162 10.72 19.21 -1.81
C TRP A 162 11.13 17.75 -2.07
N LEU A 163 11.32 16.93 -1.04
CA LEU A 163 11.46 15.47 -1.18
C LEU A 163 10.21 14.80 -1.77
N ALA A 164 9.05 15.48 -1.78
CA ALA A 164 7.88 15.01 -2.51
C ALA A 164 8.17 14.86 -4.02
N ILE A 165 9.03 15.69 -4.60
CA ILE A 165 9.35 15.64 -6.05
C ILE A 165 9.95 14.29 -6.44
N PRO A 166 11.12 13.87 -5.93
CA PRO A 166 11.69 12.57 -6.31
C PRO A 166 10.75 11.41 -5.94
N LEU A 167 9.96 11.55 -4.87
CA LEU A 167 8.93 10.57 -4.52
C LEU A 167 7.89 10.43 -5.64
N PHE A 168 7.33 11.53 -6.16
CA PHE A 168 6.32 11.51 -7.22
C PHE A 168 6.88 11.10 -8.59
N ILE A 169 8.15 11.37 -8.88
CA ILE A 169 8.83 10.85 -10.09
C ILE A 169 8.82 9.32 -10.05
N VAL A 170 9.29 8.73 -8.94
CA VAL A 170 9.35 7.27 -8.81
C VAL A 170 7.93 6.69 -8.76
N TRP A 171 7.05 7.27 -7.94
CA TRP A 171 5.70 6.75 -7.73
C TRP A 171 4.88 6.70 -9.02
N ALA A 172 4.91 7.77 -9.84
CA ALA A 172 4.16 7.83 -11.09
C ALA A 172 4.61 6.80 -12.14
N ASN A 173 5.84 6.27 -12.03
CA ASN A 173 6.34 5.20 -12.89
C ASN A 173 6.07 3.80 -12.32
N VAL A 174 5.77 3.69 -11.01
CA VAL A 174 5.56 2.40 -10.33
C VAL A 174 4.10 1.99 -10.31
N HIS A 175 3.17 2.88 -9.96
CA HIS A 175 1.76 2.50 -9.78
C HIS A 175 0.82 3.72 -9.79
N GLY A 176 -0.39 3.56 -10.33
CA GLY A 176 -1.35 4.65 -10.58
C GLY A 176 -1.89 5.41 -9.35
N LEU A 177 -1.73 4.87 -8.14
CA LEU A 177 -2.20 5.50 -6.89
C LEU A 177 -1.48 6.81 -6.55
N TYR A 178 -0.43 7.20 -7.29
CA TYR A 178 0.23 8.49 -7.12
C TYR A 178 -0.76 9.66 -7.23
N VAL A 179 -1.86 9.51 -7.98
CA VAL A 179 -2.93 10.52 -8.08
C VAL A 179 -3.65 10.74 -6.75
N ILE A 180 -3.85 9.68 -5.95
CA ILE A 180 -4.34 9.82 -4.57
C ILE A 180 -3.30 10.58 -3.73
N GLY A 181 -2.01 10.28 -3.91
CA GLY A 181 -0.92 11.03 -3.28
C GLY A 181 -0.96 12.54 -3.60
N LEU A 182 -1.19 12.90 -4.86
CA LEU A 182 -1.36 14.30 -5.28
C LEU A 182 -2.59 14.94 -4.62
N GLY A 183 -3.70 14.22 -4.52
CA GLY A 183 -4.89 14.67 -3.79
C GLY A 183 -4.62 14.93 -2.31
N VAL A 184 -3.92 14.01 -1.64
CA VAL A 184 -3.51 14.15 -0.23
C VAL A 184 -2.61 15.37 -0.04
N LEU A 185 -1.62 15.56 -0.92
CA LEU A 185 -0.76 16.75 -0.90
C LEU A 185 -1.56 18.04 -1.16
N GLY A 186 -2.50 18.00 -2.11
CA GLY A 186 -3.39 19.11 -2.43
C GLY A 186 -4.22 19.56 -1.24
N VAL A 187 -4.78 18.63 -0.47
CA VAL A 187 -5.53 19.01 0.73
C VAL A 187 -4.63 19.49 1.86
N TYR A 188 -3.45 18.89 2.06
CA TYR A 188 -2.48 19.44 3.01
C TYR A 188 -2.15 20.91 2.67
N VAL A 189 -1.85 21.19 1.39
CA VAL A 189 -1.61 22.55 0.87
C VAL A 189 -2.80 23.45 1.11
N LEU A 190 -4.02 23.03 0.78
CA LEU A 190 -5.23 23.81 0.98
C LEU A 190 -5.37 24.23 2.46
N PHE A 191 -5.24 23.29 3.39
CA PHE A 191 -5.29 23.60 4.81
C PHE A 191 -4.14 24.52 5.24
N THR A 192 -2.95 24.39 4.64
CA THR A 192 -1.83 25.31 4.91
C THR A 192 -2.08 26.73 4.42
N LEU A 193 -2.63 26.89 3.21
CA LEU A 193 -3.01 28.19 2.66
C LEU A 193 -4.07 28.88 3.54
N LEU A 194 -5.00 28.09 4.08
CA LEU A 194 -6.04 28.54 5.03
C LEU A 194 -5.50 28.78 6.46
N GLY A 195 -4.21 28.56 6.72
CA GLY A 195 -3.62 28.72 8.05
C GLY A 195 -4.06 27.68 9.08
N ARG A 196 -4.61 26.54 8.63
CA ARG A 196 -5.17 25.45 9.47
C ARG A 196 -4.23 24.26 9.65
N THR A 197 -2.98 24.36 9.24
CA THR A 197 -1.93 23.37 9.51
C THR A 197 -0.91 23.93 10.51
N PRO A 198 -0.92 23.47 11.76
CA PRO A 198 0.09 23.87 12.73
C PRO A 198 1.50 23.55 12.22
N MET A 199 2.42 24.51 12.35
CA MET A 199 3.85 24.32 12.05
C MET A 199 4.17 23.97 10.58
N ALA A 200 3.29 24.27 9.63
CA ALA A 200 3.57 24.06 8.21
C ALA A 200 4.60 25.08 7.67
N PRO A 201 5.24 24.80 6.53
CA PRO A 201 6.14 25.74 5.85
C PRO A 201 5.40 27.00 5.40
N ARG A 202 6.15 27.91 4.80
CA ARG A 202 5.56 29.09 4.16
C ARG A 202 4.49 28.66 3.14
N ARG A 203 3.33 29.31 3.20
CA ARG A 203 2.12 29.00 2.41
C ARG A 203 2.40 28.83 0.92
N TRP A 204 3.16 29.74 0.33
CA TRP A 204 3.49 29.71 -1.10
C TRP A 204 4.55 28.66 -1.46
N GLU A 205 5.41 28.29 -0.52
CA GLU A 205 6.41 27.25 -0.75
C GLU A 205 5.75 25.88 -0.88
N ILE A 206 4.78 25.56 -0.02
CA ILE A 206 4.06 24.28 -0.13
C ILE A 206 3.17 24.23 -1.38
N ALA A 207 2.61 25.37 -1.81
CA ALA A 207 1.92 25.46 -3.10
C ALA A 207 2.86 25.19 -4.27
N GLY A 208 4.09 25.72 -4.23
CA GLY A 208 5.14 25.43 -5.21
C GLY A 208 5.52 23.94 -5.24
N VAL A 209 5.58 23.28 -4.08
CA VAL A 209 5.82 21.83 -3.98
C VAL A 209 4.72 21.04 -4.67
N LEU A 210 3.45 21.43 -4.54
CA LEU A 210 2.33 20.77 -5.24
C LEU A 210 2.45 20.91 -6.75
N VAL A 211 2.74 22.12 -7.25
CA VAL A 211 2.93 22.35 -8.70
C VAL A 211 4.10 21.52 -9.22
N ALA A 212 5.22 21.50 -8.49
CA ALA A 212 6.39 20.70 -8.85
C ALA A 212 6.10 19.20 -8.79
N ALA A 213 5.29 18.73 -7.84
CA ALA A 213 4.86 17.33 -7.76
C ALA A 213 3.98 16.93 -8.97
N PHE A 214 3.04 17.78 -9.38
CA PHE A 214 2.25 17.55 -10.61
C PHE A 214 3.13 17.46 -11.86
N ALA A 215 4.08 18.39 -12.01
CA ALA A 215 5.03 18.38 -13.12
C ALA A 215 5.93 17.12 -13.07
N ALA A 216 6.40 16.74 -11.88
CA ALA A 216 7.20 15.55 -11.66
C ALA A 216 6.45 14.26 -12.01
N SER A 217 5.16 14.17 -11.70
CA SER A 217 4.31 13.03 -12.09
C SER A 217 4.08 12.92 -13.60
N SER A 218 4.40 13.95 -14.38
CA SER A 218 4.39 13.87 -15.85
C SER A 218 5.68 13.28 -16.43
N LEU A 219 6.71 13.02 -15.61
CA LEU A 219 7.96 12.37 -16.01
C LEU A 219 7.76 10.84 -16.09
N THR A 220 6.84 10.43 -16.95
CA THR A 220 6.54 9.03 -17.28
C THR A 220 6.59 8.87 -18.81
N PRO A 221 6.70 7.64 -19.35
CA PRO A 221 6.59 7.39 -20.79
C PRO A 221 5.30 7.95 -21.42
N ALA A 222 4.21 8.01 -20.65
CA ALA A 222 2.92 8.56 -21.08
C ALA A 222 2.86 10.10 -21.02
N GLY A 223 3.86 10.76 -20.45
CA GLY A 223 3.89 12.20 -20.26
C GLY A 223 2.71 12.71 -19.40
N PRO A 224 2.23 13.94 -19.64
CA PRO A 224 1.08 14.50 -18.93
C PRO A 224 -0.24 13.72 -19.13
N ALA A 225 -0.37 12.96 -20.22
CA ALA A 225 -1.58 12.15 -20.46
C ALA A 225 -1.80 11.08 -19.37
N GLY A 226 -0.72 10.64 -18.71
CA GLY A 226 -0.80 9.74 -17.55
C GLY A 226 -1.62 10.31 -16.38
N LEU A 227 -1.68 11.63 -16.22
CA LEU A 227 -2.50 12.29 -15.18
C LEU A 227 -4.00 12.18 -15.48
N LEU A 228 -4.37 12.04 -16.76
CA LEU A 228 -5.76 11.91 -17.19
C LEU A 228 -6.20 10.45 -17.22
N TYR A 229 -5.27 9.50 -17.15
CA TYR A 229 -5.58 8.07 -17.21
C TYR A 229 -6.61 7.63 -16.15
N PRO A 230 -6.52 8.05 -14.87
CA PRO A 230 -7.51 7.65 -13.89
C PRO A 230 -8.93 8.18 -14.14
N LEU A 231 -9.07 9.29 -14.87
CA LEU A 231 -10.38 9.86 -15.21
C LEU A 231 -11.17 8.94 -16.14
N ARG A 232 -10.49 8.08 -16.93
CA ARG A 232 -11.15 7.08 -17.78
C ARG A 232 -11.97 6.07 -16.98
N TYR A 233 -11.60 5.83 -15.71
CA TYR A 233 -12.35 4.93 -14.83
C TYR A 233 -13.51 5.61 -14.09
N VAL A 234 -13.59 6.94 -14.13
CA VAL A 234 -14.68 7.71 -13.49
C VAL A 234 -15.89 7.82 -14.41
N ASP A 235 -15.69 7.68 -15.73
CA ASP A 235 -16.79 7.56 -16.68
C ASP A 235 -17.56 6.27 -16.42
N SER A 236 -18.72 6.45 -15.77
CA SER A 236 -19.60 5.47 -15.11
C SER A 236 -20.24 4.41 -16.01
N GLY A 237 -19.74 4.26 -17.23
CA GLY A 237 -20.23 3.35 -18.26
C GLY A 237 -19.33 2.14 -18.53
N ASP A 238 -18.14 2.04 -17.91
CA ASP A 238 -17.25 0.91 -18.18
C ASP A 238 -17.87 -0.39 -17.63
N TRP A 239 -18.29 -1.26 -18.54
CA TRP A 239 -18.86 -2.58 -18.26
C TRP A 239 -17.91 -3.41 -17.38
N GLY A 240 -16.59 -3.28 -17.56
CA GLY A 240 -15.60 -4.03 -16.79
C GLY A 240 -15.63 -3.69 -15.31
N LEU A 241 -15.67 -2.40 -14.95
CA LEU A 241 -15.66 -1.94 -13.56
C LEU A 241 -16.87 -2.42 -12.76
N ARG A 242 -18.03 -2.57 -13.41
CA ARG A 242 -19.26 -3.08 -12.76
C ARG A 242 -19.17 -4.56 -12.38
N HIS A 243 -18.29 -5.33 -13.01
CA HIS A 243 -18.15 -6.77 -12.78
C HIS A 243 -16.89 -7.12 -12.00
N ILE A 244 -16.02 -6.15 -11.74
CA ILE A 244 -14.86 -6.34 -10.87
C ILE A 244 -15.29 -6.11 -9.42
N SER A 245 -15.21 -7.17 -8.61
CA SER A 245 -15.65 -7.18 -7.21
C SER A 245 -14.97 -6.12 -6.35
N GLU A 246 -13.68 -5.86 -6.56
CA GLU A 246 -12.90 -4.87 -5.80
C GLU A 246 -13.33 -3.41 -6.04
N TRP A 247 -14.10 -3.15 -7.10
CA TRP A 247 -14.68 -1.83 -7.40
C TRP A 247 -16.08 -1.63 -6.83
N GLN A 248 -16.68 -2.68 -6.26
CA GLN A 248 -18.01 -2.59 -5.65
C GLN A 248 -17.93 -1.99 -4.24
N SER A 249 -19.06 -1.45 -3.77
CA SER A 249 -19.24 -1.05 -2.37
C SER A 249 -19.08 -2.23 -1.42
N PRO A 250 -18.68 -1.97 -0.16
CA PRO A 250 -18.46 -3.03 0.81
C PRO A 250 -19.76 -3.72 1.23
N ASP A 251 -19.67 -5.04 1.42
CA ASP A 251 -20.70 -5.87 2.03
C ASP A 251 -20.32 -6.17 3.48
N PHE A 252 -21.02 -5.55 4.44
CA PHE A 252 -20.76 -5.75 5.86
C PHE A 252 -21.31 -7.06 6.43
N HIS A 253 -21.96 -7.90 5.62
CA HIS A 253 -22.25 -9.28 5.98
C HIS A 253 -21.03 -10.21 5.79
N ASP A 254 -20.04 -9.79 4.99
CA ASP A 254 -18.77 -10.49 4.86
C ASP A 254 -17.86 -10.21 6.07
N PRO A 255 -17.46 -11.25 6.84
CA PRO A 255 -16.57 -11.10 7.99
C PRO A 255 -15.24 -10.41 7.67
N VAL A 256 -14.74 -10.54 6.43
CA VAL A 256 -13.50 -9.90 5.98
C VAL A 256 -13.64 -8.38 5.97
N GLN A 257 -14.83 -7.87 5.65
CA GLN A 257 -15.09 -6.44 5.49
C GLN A 257 -15.51 -5.75 6.80
N LEU A 258 -15.77 -6.53 7.86
CA LEU A 258 -16.01 -6.01 9.21
C LEU A 258 -14.82 -5.18 9.75
N GLY A 259 -13.61 -5.38 9.22
CA GLY A 259 -12.48 -4.50 9.52
C GLY A 259 -12.72 -3.04 9.14
N LEU A 260 -13.37 -2.80 8.00
CA LEU A 260 -13.68 -1.45 7.54
C LEU A 260 -14.75 -0.83 8.42
N LEU A 261 -15.76 -1.61 8.83
CA LEU A 261 -16.75 -1.18 9.79
C LEU A 261 -16.11 -0.81 11.14
N ALA A 262 -15.19 -1.63 11.64
CA ALA A 262 -14.44 -1.35 12.86
C ALA A 262 -13.60 -0.07 12.75
N LEU A 263 -12.99 0.18 11.59
CA LEU A 263 -12.27 1.44 11.31
C LEU A 263 -13.22 2.65 11.37
N ILE A 264 -14.38 2.57 10.73
CA ILE A 264 -15.39 3.63 10.72
C ILE A 264 -15.87 3.91 12.15
N ILE A 265 -16.24 2.87 12.91
CA ILE A 265 -16.67 3.00 14.30
C ILE A 265 -15.57 3.62 15.16
N ALA A 266 -14.31 3.17 15.00
CA ALA A 266 -13.18 3.74 15.72
C ALA A 266 -12.97 5.22 15.39
N LEU A 267 -13.12 5.63 14.14
CA LEU A 267 -13.01 7.03 13.71
C LEU A 267 -14.13 7.89 14.30
N LEU A 268 -15.37 7.42 14.28
CA LEU A 268 -16.51 8.13 14.88
C LEU A 268 -16.35 8.25 16.41
N ALA A 269 -15.91 7.17 17.07
CA ALA A 269 -15.76 7.15 18.52
C ALA A 269 -14.58 7.99 19.02
N ASN A 270 -13.54 8.19 18.20
CA ASN A 270 -12.24 8.65 18.69
C ASN A 270 -11.44 9.54 17.72
N GLY A 271 -11.62 9.38 16.41
CA GLY A 271 -10.75 9.94 15.39
C GLY A 271 -10.71 11.47 15.35
N MET A 272 -11.82 12.15 15.63
CA MET A 272 -11.83 13.62 15.51
C MET A 272 -11.24 14.36 16.72
N ARG A 273 -10.79 13.64 17.77
CA ARG A 273 -10.25 14.26 18.99
C ARG A 273 -8.77 14.58 18.83
N ALA A 274 -8.36 15.76 19.30
CA ALA A 274 -6.96 16.21 19.31
C ALA A 274 -6.21 16.06 17.98
N THR A 275 -6.95 16.04 16.86
CA THR A 275 -6.42 15.74 15.53
C THR A 275 -6.46 17.00 14.66
N PRO A 276 -5.36 17.33 13.95
CA PRO A 276 -5.36 18.40 12.96
C PRO A 276 -6.47 18.20 11.92
N GLY A 277 -7.18 19.27 11.56
CA GLY A 277 -8.35 19.19 10.67
C GLY A 277 -8.06 18.53 9.31
N TRP A 278 -6.86 18.73 8.76
CA TRP A 278 -6.46 18.11 7.49
C TRP A 278 -6.34 16.59 7.58
N LEU A 279 -5.89 16.04 8.72
CA LEU A 279 -5.83 14.59 8.95
C LEU A 279 -7.21 13.98 9.13
N ALA A 280 -8.09 14.68 9.86
CA ALA A 280 -9.48 14.26 10.00
C ALA A 280 -10.19 14.24 8.64
N PHE A 281 -9.99 15.28 7.84
CA PHE A 281 -10.52 15.35 6.47
C PHE A 281 -9.96 14.23 5.59
N MET A 282 -8.65 13.92 5.66
CA MET A 282 -8.05 12.80 4.93
C MET A 282 -8.68 11.46 5.30
N ALA A 283 -8.86 11.21 6.59
CA ALA A 283 -9.49 9.99 7.08
C ALA A 283 -10.92 9.85 6.55
N ILE A 284 -11.69 10.95 6.55
CA ILE A 284 -13.06 10.98 6.00
C ILE A 284 -13.05 10.70 4.49
N CYS A 285 -12.20 11.37 3.71
CA CYS A 285 -12.07 11.12 2.27
C CYS A 285 -11.68 9.66 1.98
N GLY A 286 -10.77 9.11 2.78
CA GLY A 286 -10.39 7.70 2.69
C GLY A 286 -11.57 6.77 2.93
N VAL A 287 -12.33 6.98 4.01
CA VAL A 287 -13.54 6.21 4.31
C VAL A 287 -14.57 6.31 3.18
N VAL A 288 -14.84 7.51 2.68
CA VAL A 288 -15.74 7.70 1.54
C VAL A 288 -15.25 6.89 0.33
N GLY A 289 -13.96 6.96 0.02
CA GLY A 289 -13.37 6.16 -1.06
C GLY A 289 -13.54 4.65 -0.86
N ALA A 290 -13.38 4.15 0.36
CA ALA A 290 -13.58 2.74 0.71
C ALA A 290 -15.05 2.29 0.68
N LEU A 291 -15.99 3.19 0.95
CA LEU A 291 -17.43 2.93 0.81
C LEU A 291 -17.87 2.93 -0.66
N LEU A 292 -17.19 3.70 -1.52
CA LEU A 292 -17.43 3.69 -2.96
C LEU A 292 -16.83 2.45 -3.63
N ALA A 293 -15.65 2.01 -3.20
CA ALA A 293 -15.00 0.81 -3.73
C ALA A 293 -14.13 0.13 -2.65
N THR A 294 -14.35 -1.17 -2.42
CA THR A 294 -13.65 -1.96 -1.39
C THR A 294 -12.13 -1.93 -1.53
N ARG A 295 -11.60 -1.87 -2.76
CA ARG A 295 -10.15 -1.73 -3.04
C ARG A 295 -9.48 -0.53 -2.35
N ASN A 296 -10.24 0.49 -1.97
CA ASN A 296 -9.73 1.66 -1.28
C ASN A 296 -9.63 1.49 0.24
N ALA A 297 -10.07 0.35 0.81
CA ALA A 297 -10.00 0.09 2.25
C ALA A 297 -8.56 0.20 2.83
N PRO A 298 -7.50 -0.32 2.17
CA PRO A 298 -6.12 -0.10 2.63
C PRO A 298 -5.72 1.38 2.66
N VAL A 299 -6.11 2.15 1.63
CA VAL A 299 -5.84 3.59 1.56
C VAL A 299 -6.56 4.33 2.69
N ALA A 300 -7.84 4.00 2.92
CA ALA A 300 -8.63 4.56 4.01
C ALA A 300 -8.00 4.29 5.38
N ALA A 301 -7.54 3.05 5.59
CA ALA A 301 -6.88 2.64 6.83
C ALA A 301 -5.59 3.44 7.08
N LEU A 302 -4.77 3.62 6.04
CA LEU A 302 -3.52 4.37 6.16
C LEU A 302 -3.76 5.87 6.40
N LEU A 303 -4.74 6.48 5.72
CA LEU A 303 -5.13 7.88 5.95
C LEU A 303 -5.74 8.09 7.34
N ALA A 304 -6.43 7.08 7.88
CA ALA A 304 -7.04 7.10 9.21
C ALA A 304 -6.02 6.87 10.36
N LEU A 305 -4.86 6.27 10.08
CA LEU A 305 -3.89 5.86 11.09
C LEU A 305 -3.48 7.03 12.03
N PRO A 306 -3.05 8.22 11.55
CA PRO A 306 -2.65 9.32 12.43
C PRO A 306 -3.80 9.82 13.30
N THR A 307 -4.97 10.00 12.69
CA THR A 307 -6.21 10.47 13.30
C THR A 307 -6.62 9.56 14.46
N LEU A 308 -6.63 8.24 14.25
CA LEU A 308 -6.94 7.27 15.30
C LEU A 308 -5.87 7.22 16.39
N ALA A 309 -4.59 7.26 16.00
CA ALA A 309 -3.49 7.14 16.94
C ALA A 309 -3.42 8.35 17.89
N LEU A 310 -3.63 9.56 17.36
CA LEU A 310 -3.66 10.80 18.14
C LEU A 310 -4.87 10.83 19.08
N GLY A 311 -6.07 10.55 18.56
CA GLY A 311 -7.27 10.51 19.41
C GLY A 311 -7.18 9.47 20.52
N LEU A 312 -6.55 8.31 20.25
CA LEU A 312 -6.43 7.24 21.25
C LEU A 312 -5.35 7.56 22.28
N ALA A 313 -4.28 8.24 21.88
CA ALA A 313 -3.24 8.71 22.79
C ALA A 313 -3.74 9.79 23.76
N ASP A 314 -4.69 10.63 23.32
CA ASP A 314 -5.36 11.60 24.17
C ASP A 314 -6.18 10.92 25.30
N ARG A 315 -6.88 9.82 24.98
CA ARG A 315 -7.64 9.04 25.98
C ARG A 315 -6.78 8.15 26.87
N LEU A 316 -5.72 7.59 26.33
CA LEU A 316 -4.83 6.66 27.01
C LEU A 316 -3.47 7.35 27.22
N PRO A 317 -3.40 8.38 28.11
CA PRO A 317 -2.13 9.01 28.41
C PRO A 317 -1.16 7.93 28.87
N ALA A 318 0.11 8.08 28.46
CA ALA A 318 1.14 7.12 28.79
C ALA A 318 1.12 6.86 30.30
N ARG A 319 0.85 5.62 30.71
CA ARG A 319 0.99 5.23 32.11
C ARG A 319 2.47 5.40 32.49
N SER A 320 2.76 6.47 33.22
CA SER A 320 4.12 6.92 33.55
C SER A 320 4.81 6.09 34.63
N ALA A 321 4.18 5.06 35.19
CA ALA A 321 4.82 4.21 36.19
C ALA A 321 6.02 3.48 35.57
N PRO A 322 7.27 3.82 35.95
CA PRO A 322 8.43 3.13 35.43
C PRO A 322 8.37 1.69 35.89
N ARG A 323 8.25 0.74 34.97
CA ARG A 323 8.39 -0.68 35.31
C ARG A 323 9.82 -0.94 35.79
N ALA A 324 10.00 -1.86 36.74
CA ALA A 324 11.33 -2.23 37.23
C ALA A 324 12.29 -2.55 36.05
N PRO A 325 13.56 -2.11 36.08
CA PRO A 325 14.51 -2.30 34.96
C PRO A 325 14.66 -3.75 34.52
N ARG A 326 14.60 -4.70 35.47
CA ARG A 326 14.62 -6.15 35.19
C ARG A 326 13.45 -6.60 34.32
N VAL A 327 12.23 -6.13 34.62
CA VAL A 327 11.02 -6.46 33.85
C VAL A 327 11.10 -5.88 32.44
N GLN A 328 11.60 -4.64 32.30
CA GLN A 328 11.81 -4.03 30.98
C GLN A 328 12.84 -4.80 30.14
N ARG A 329 13.95 -5.23 30.75
CA ARG A 329 14.98 -5.99 30.06
C ARG A 329 14.49 -7.38 29.65
N ALA A 330 13.82 -8.11 30.56
CA ALA A 330 13.25 -9.42 30.26
C ALA A 330 12.23 -9.35 29.12
N ARG A 331 11.34 -8.37 29.14
CA ARG A 331 10.39 -8.12 28.05
C ARG A 331 11.09 -7.82 26.73
N ARG A 332 12.12 -6.97 26.72
CA ARG A 332 12.89 -6.68 25.49
C ARG A 332 13.58 -7.92 24.93
N LEU A 333 14.15 -8.77 25.79
CA LEU A 333 14.76 -10.02 25.36
C LEU A 333 13.71 -10.98 24.76
N MET A 334 12.52 -11.06 25.35
CA MET A 334 11.41 -11.84 24.81
C MET A 334 10.94 -11.29 23.46
N GLU A 335 10.74 -9.97 23.33
CA GLU A 335 10.37 -9.33 22.07
C GLU A 335 11.44 -9.57 21.00
N MET A 336 12.74 -9.47 21.35
CA MET A 336 13.85 -9.79 20.45
C MET A 336 13.87 -11.26 20.06
N GLY A 337 13.63 -12.16 21.00
CA GLY A 337 13.52 -13.60 20.73
C GLY A 337 12.37 -13.91 19.76
N MET A 338 11.23 -13.24 19.91
CA MET A 338 10.09 -13.37 19.00
C MET A 338 10.41 -12.80 17.61
N ALA A 339 11.03 -11.63 17.51
CA ALA A 339 11.46 -11.08 16.23
C ALA A 339 12.51 -11.97 15.54
N ALA A 340 13.47 -12.50 16.28
CA ALA A 340 14.45 -13.46 15.78
C ALA A 340 13.77 -14.75 15.31
N ALA A 341 12.80 -15.28 16.07
CA ALA A 341 12.03 -16.45 15.67
C ALA A 341 11.23 -16.21 14.39
N VAL A 342 10.61 -15.04 14.22
CA VAL A 342 9.93 -14.66 12.97
C VAL A 342 10.91 -14.55 11.80
N LEU A 343 12.10 -13.99 12.02
CA LEU A 343 13.14 -13.94 10.97
C LEU A 343 13.63 -15.34 10.58
N VAL A 344 13.88 -16.21 11.56
CA VAL A 344 14.26 -17.61 11.30
C VAL A 344 13.13 -18.35 10.58
N ALA A 345 11.88 -18.16 11.02
CA ALA A 345 10.71 -18.72 10.37
C ALA A 345 10.60 -18.25 8.91
N ALA A 346 10.83 -16.96 8.63
CA ALA A 346 10.84 -16.44 7.26
C ALA A 346 11.90 -17.15 6.40
N VAL A 347 13.14 -17.27 6.91
CA VAL A 347 14.25 -17.92 6.18
C VAL A 347 13.98 -19.41 5.91
N VAL A 348 13.33 -20.13 6.84
CA VAL A 348 13.08 -21.57 6.70
C VAL A 348 11.80 -21.88 5.91
N ILE A 349 10.72 -21.11 6.15
CA ILE A 349 9.39 -21.42 5.63
C ILE A 349 9.20 -20.86 4.21
N VAL A 350 9.63 -19.62 3.94
CA VAL A 350 9.36 -18.94 2.65
C VAL A 350 9.94 -19.68 1.44
N PRO A 351 11.18 -20.22 1.46
CA PRO A 351 11.69 -21.01 0.35
C PRO A 351 10.88 -22.29 0.11
N ARG A 352 10.37 -22.92 1.18
CA ARG A 352 9.54 -24.14 1.09
C ARG A 352 8.15 -23.85 0.55
N LEU A 353 7.56 -22.71 0.92
CA LEU A 353 6.30 -22.25 0.34
C LEU A 353 6.44 -21.95 -1.15
N SER A 354 7.59 -21.41 -1.57
CA SER A 354 7.89 -21.14 -2.99
C SER A 354 7.85 -22.43 -3.83
N ALA A 355 8.36 -23.54 -3.29
CA ALA A 355 8.33 -24.85 -3.95
C ALA A 355 6.94 -25.50 -4.01
N VAL A 356 6.01 -25.10 -3.13
CA VAL A 356 4.67 -25.72 -3.02
C VAL A 356 3.58 -24.88 -3.69
N ALA A 357 3.67 -23.56 -3.62
CA ALA A 357 2.65 -22.63 -4.10
C ALA A 357 2.69 -22.45 -5.63
N GLY A 358 3.86 -22.59 -6.27
CA GLY A 358 4.01 -22.52 -7.73
C GLY A 358 3.23 -23.63 -8.46
N ASP A 359 3.13 -24.82 -7.87
CA ASP A 359 2.60 -26.01 -8.56
C ASP A 359 1.12 -26.34 -8.26
N ARG A 360 0.52 -25.82 -7.18
CA ARG A 360 -0.76 -26.39 -6.66
C ARG A 360 -1.97 -25.45 -6.61
N VAL A 361 -1.78 -24.14 -6.45
CA VAL A 361 -2.90 -23.23 -6.19
C VAL A 361 -3.58 -22.79 -7.50
N ILE A 362 -2.79 -22.57 -8.54
CA ILE A 362 -3.25 -21.99 -9.80
C ILE A 362 -4.11 -22.98 -10.62
N PRO A 363 -3.73 -24.26 -10.83
CA PRO A 363 -4.54 -25.17 -11.63
C PRO A 363 -5.90 -25.54 -11.01
N ARG A 364 -6.07 -25.29 -9.71
CA ARG A 364 -7.32 -25.57 -8.98
C ARG A 364 -8.30 -24.40 -8.98
N ALA A 365 -7.78 -23.17 -9.05
CA ALA A 365 -8.58 -21.95 -9.01
C ALA A 365 -8.90 -21.39 -10.40
N PHE A 366 -8.03 -21.66 -11.38
CA PHE A 366 -8.18 -21.19 -12.76
C PHE A 366 -8.10 -22.36 -13.74
N PRO A 367 -8.83 -22.32 -14.88
CA PRO A 367 -8.87 -23.41 -15.84
C PRO A 367 -7.61 -23.43 -16.73
N VAL A 368 -6.42 -23.53 -16.13
CA VAL A 368 -5.14 -23.48 -16.85
C VAL A 368 -5.03 -24.59 -17.89
N ALA A 369 -5.52 -25.79 -17.57
CA ALA A 369 -5.57 -26.91 -18.50
C ALA A 369 -6.52 -26.69 -19.69
N ALA A 370 -7.45 -25.73 -19.60
CA ALA A 370 -8.27 -25.35 -20.74
C ALA A 370 -7.46 -24.58 -21.79
N VAL A 371 -6.35 -23.93 -21.41
CA VAL A 371 -5.45 -23.23 -22.35
C VAL A 371 -4.75 -24.23 -23.27
N ASP A 372 -4.30 -25.37 -22.73
CA ASP A 372 -3.71 -26.44 -23.55
C ASP A 372 -4.73 -26.97 -24.57
N ARG A 373 -6.00 -27.08 -24.15
CA ARG A 373 -7.11 -27.45 -25.05
C ARG A 373 -7.45 -26.38 -26.07
N LEU A 374 -7.31 -25.09 -25.72
CA LEU A 374 -7.51 -23.97 -26.65
C LEU A 374 -6.47 -24.00 -27.78
N ALA A 375 -5.24 -24.44 -27.49
CA ALA A 375 -4.19 -24.54 -28.51
C ALA A 375 -4.47 -25.65 -29.55
N ASP A 376 -5.28 -26.65 -29.19
CA ASP A 376 -5.71 -27.73 -30.09
C ASP A 376 -6.95 -27.36 -30.92
N LEU A 377 -7.63 -26.25 -30.60
CA LEU A 377 -8.81 -25.79 -31.34
C LEU A 377 -8.41 -24.96 -32.56
N ASP A 378 -9.29 -24.96 -33.57
CA ASP A 378 -9.19 -24.05 -34.71
C ASP A 378 -9.09 -22.60 -34.19
N PRO A 379 -8.15 -21.76 -34.70
CA PRO A 379 -8.05 -20.35 -34.32
C PRO A 379 -9.38 -19.57 -34.44
N ASP A 380 -10.26 -20.01 -35.34
CA ASP A 380 -11.60 -19.42 -35.55
C ASP A 380 -12.70 -20.14 -34.76
N ALA A 381 -12.37 -21.14 -33.93
CA ALA A 381 -13.33 -21.83 -33.10
C ALA A 381 -13.94 -20.86 -32.08
N ARG A 382 -15.28 -20.76 -32.08
CA ARG A 382 -16.02 -20.07 -31.03
C ARG A 382 -15.96 -20.90 -29.74
N VAL A 383 -15.14 -20.45 -28.79
CA VAL A 383 -14.98 -21.10 -27.48
C VAL A 383 -15.75 -20.38 -26.36
N LEU A 384 -16.27 -19.19 -26.64
CA LEU A 384 -17.17 -18.47 -25.76
C LEU A 384 -18.61 -18.90 -26.03
N ALA A 385 -19.38 -19.17 -24.98
CA ALA A 385 -20.81 -19.41 -25.09
C ALA A 385 -21.51 -18.17 -25.68
N GLU A 386 -22.49 -18.38 -26.55
CA GLU A 386 -23.44 -17.32 -26.89
C GLU A 386 -24.25 -17.00 -25.63
N TYR A 387 -24.12 -15.78 -25.11
CA TYR A 387 -24.83 -15.28 -23.93
C TYR A 387 -26.18 -14.67 -24.31
#